data_AF-A0A812M8A1-F1
#
_entry.id   AF-A0A812M8A1-F1
#
_cell.length_a   1.000
_cell.length_b   1.000
_cell.length_c   1.000
_cell.angle_alpha   90.00
_cell.angle_beta   90.00
_cell.angle_gamma   90.00
#
_symmetry.space_group_name_H-M   'P 1'
#
loop_
_entity.id
_entity.type
_entity.pdbx_description
1 polymer ?
#
loop_
_entity_poly.entity_id
_entity_poly.type
_entity_poly.pdbx_seq_one_letter_code
_entity_poly.pdbx_strand_id
1 'polypeptide(L)'
;MFTKFHDRAYDPGLHRLPAYYARVLLVIEVQLLLFFCCVGTLVVKKVKEGPRRTWFQFGLDSSKQFLGAGWIHVMNLLCATIMGNRMGEGDECEWYWLNIMLDTTLGVWVEYILLRVLTEALDSLLGEGAQDFRTGIYWRNGEFQVIMYVKQLVVWLCIVSFMKLAMVVLMILLAKPLTLAARTVLNPFLEKPELKLIIVMIATPMIMNAFQFWVTDNFIKKPEGDESQGFSAPMLGAVGGSSSGNHNSCASNELEQLRSESAVEAGLGASAPAPAA
;
A
#
# COMPACT_ATOMS: atom_id res chain seq x y z
N MET A 1 -19.37 -22.69 2.64
CA MET A 1 -19.93 -21.59 3.46
C MET A 1 -21.20 -20.98 2.85
N PHE A 2 -21.17 -20.06 1.86
CA PHE A 2 -22.41 -19.53 1.22
C PHE A 2 -23.28 -20.60 0.56
N THR A 3 -22.66 -21.70 0.12
CA THR A 3 -23.34 -22.89 -0.40
C THR A 3 -24.24 -23.60 0.62
N LYS A 4 -23.95 -23.52 1.92
CA LYS A 4 -24.78 -24.10 3.00
C LYS A 4 -25.98 -23.23 3.36
N PHE A 5 -25.98 -21.94 3.00
CA PHE A 5 -27.03 -20.98 3.33
C PHE A 5 -28.37 -21.32 2.65
N HIS A 6 -28.33 -21.81 1.41
CA HIS A 6 -29.56 -22.15 0.69
C HIS A 6 -30.03 -23.60 0.92
N ASP A 7 -29.22 -24.45 1.55
CA ASP A 7 -29.63 -25.85 1.80
C ASP A 7 -30.70 -25.96 2.90
N ARG A 8 -30.90 -24.91 3.73
CA ARG A 8 -31.94 -24.91 4.77
C ARG A 8 -33.33 -24.48 4.25
N ALA A 9 -33.44 -24.14 2.96
CA ALA A 9 -34.69 -23.80 2.27
C ALA A 9 -34.95 -24.67 1.02
N TYR A 10 -34.40 -25.89 0.96
CA TYR A 10 -34.35 -26.67 -0.29
C TYR A 10 -35.03 -28.05 -0.20
N ASP A 11 -36.08 -28.19 -1.01
CA ASP A 11 -36.81 -29.41 -1.36
C ASP A 11 -36.00 -30.25 -2.39
N PRO A 12 -35.76 -31.56 -2.16
CA PRO A 12 -34.89 -32.36 -2.99
C PRO A 12 -35.57 -32.82 -4.29
N GLY A 13 -35.76 -31.92 -5.26
CA GLY A 13 -36.32 -32.28 -6.56
C GLY A 13 -36.13 -31.24 -7.67
N LEU A 14 -35.30 -31.55 -8.66
CA LEU A 14 -35.42 -31.12 -10.07
C LEU A 14 -34.94 -29.74 -10.57
N HIS A 15 -34.33 -28.83 -9.79
CA HIS A 15 -33.74 -27.58 -10.35
C HIS A 15 -32.34 -27.23 -9.81
N ARG A 16 -31.35 -28.13 -9.98
CA ARG A 16 -29.97 -27.92 -9.47
C ARG A 16 -29.13 -26.89 -10.26
N LEU A 17 -29.37 -26.75 -11.56
CA LEU A 17 -28.64 -25.81 -12.42
C LEU A 17 -28.90 -24.34 -12.05
N PRO A 18 -30.15 -23.83 -12.03
CA PRO A 18 -30.41 -22.42 -11.70
C PRO A 18 -29.95 -22.04 -10.29
N ALA A 19 -30.06 -22.95 -9.32
CA ALA A 19 -29.58 -22.74 -7.96
C ALA A 19 -28.04 -22.67 -7.88
N TYR A 20 -27.31 -23.48 -8.66
CA TYR A 20 -25.85 -23.39 -8.76
C TYR A 20 -25.41 -22.05 -9.38
N TYR A 21 -26.03 -21.64 -10.49
CA TYR A 21 -25.72 -20.35 -11.11
C TYR A 21 -26.02 -19.18 -10.18
N ALA A 22 -27.14 -19.19 -9.47
CA ALA A 22 -27.48 -18.16 -8.48
C ALA A 22 -26.41 -18.07 -7.36
N ARG A 23 -25.90 -19.21 -6.88
CA ARG A 23 -24.83 -19.25 -5.86
C ARG A 23 -23.52 -18.67 -6.40
N VAL A 24 -23.15 -18.98 -7.65
CA VAL A 24 -21.94 -18.45 -8.29
C VAL A 24 -22.06 -16.95 -8.54
N LEU A 25 -23.21 -16.49 -9.04
CA LEU A 25 -23.48 -15.07 -9.28
C LEU A 25 -23.37 -14.25 -7.98
N LEU A 26 -23.95 -14.74 -6.89
CA LEU A 26 -23.89 -14.04 -5.60
C LEU A 26 -22.44 -13.89 -5.07
N VAL A 27 -21.60 -14.92 -5.24
CA VAL A 27 -20.18 -14.81 -4.86
C VAL A 27 -19.45 -13.78 -5.72
N ILE A 28 -19.75 -13.73 -7.03
CA ILE A 28 -19.17 -12.75 -7.94
C ILE A 28 -19.63 -11.33 -7.57
N GLU A 29 -20.91 -11.13 -7.27
CA GLU A 29 -21.47 -9.85 -6.85
C GLU A 29 -20.79 -9.31 -5.59
N VAL A 30 -20.64 -10.15 -4.56
CA VAL A 30 -19.94 -9.78 -3.31
C VAL A 30 -18.48 -9.45 -3.60
N GLN A 31 -17.80 -10.24 -4.43
CA GLN A 31 -16.39 -10.00 -4.76
C GLN A 31 -16.19 -8.70 -5.53
N LEU A 32 -17.08 -8.38 -6.48
CA LEU A 32 -17.07 -7.12 -7.20
C LEU A 32 -17.35 -5.93 -6.27
N LEU A 33 -18.34 -6.07 -5.38
CA LEU A 33 -18.66 -5.04 -4.38
C LEU A 33 -17.44 -4.72 -3.51
N LEU A 34 -16.76 -5.73 -2.97
CA LEU A 34 -15.55 -5.56 -2.18
C LEU A 34 -14.42 -4.92 -2.99
N PHE A 35 -14.23 -5.36 -4.24
CA PHE A 35 -13.23 -4.78 -5.13
C PHE A 35 -13.47 -3.28 -5.36
N PHE A 36 -14.69 -2.88 -5.71
CA PHE A 36 -15.03 -1.47 -5.92
C PHE A 36 -14.91 -0.64 -4.63
N CYS A 37 -15.23 -1.22 -3.47
CA CYS A 37 -15.03 -0.55 -2.18
C CYS A 37 -13.54 -0.27 -1.90
N CYS A 38 -12.67 -1.26 -2.12
CA CYS A 38 -11.21 -1.10 -1.95
C CYS A 38 -10.63 -0.09 -2.95
N VAL A 39 -11.01 -0.17 -4.23
CA VAL A 39 -10.61 0.82 -5.26
C VAL A 39 -11.08 2.21 -4.86
N GLY A 40 -12.35 2.37 -4.46
CA GLY A 40 -12.92 3.64 -4.02
C GLY A 40 -12.16 4.22 -2.83
N THR A 41 -11.78 3.39 -1.86
CA THR A 41 -10.99 3.79 -0.70
C THR A 41 -9.63 4.36 -1.11
N LEU A 42 -8.92 3.69 -2.02
CA LEU A 42 -7.63 4.16 -2.53
C LEU A 42 -7.77 5.43 -3.39
N VAL A 43 -8.81 5.53 -4.22
CA VAL A 43 -9.06 6.73 -5.04
C VAL A 43 -9.39 7.94 -4.16
N VAL A 44 -10.26 7.78 -3.16
CA VAL A 44 -10.57 8.85 -2.18
C VAL A 44 -9.29 9.30 -1.49
N LYS A 45 -8.43 8.36 -1.09
CA LYS A 45 -7.14 8.67 -0.50
C LYS A 45 -6.24 9.45 -1.46
N LYS A 46 -6.12 9.01 -2.71
CA LYS A 46 -5.33 9.70 -3.74
C LYS A 46 -5.81 11.12 -4.03
N VAL A 47 -7.12 11.32 -4.06
CA VAL A 47 -7.73 12.65 -4.24
C VAL A 47 -7.40 13.55 -3.03
N LYS A 48 -7.48 13.03 -1.81
CA LYS A 48 -7.10 13.76 -0.58
C LYS A 48 -5.61 14.11 -0.51
N GLU A 49 -4.74 13.24 -1.01
CA GLU A 49 -3.28 13.48 -1.06
C GLU A 49 -2.87 14.58 -2.06
N GLY A 50 -3.72 14.91 -3.03
CA GLY A 50 -3.45 15.95 -4.01
C GLY A 50 -2.26 15.63 -4.93
N PRO A 51 -1.47 16.64 -5.35
CA PRO A 51 -0.45 16.49 -6.39
C PRO A 51 0.88 15.88 -5.89
N ARG A 52 1.03 15.55 -4.60
CA ARG A 52 2.28 15.00 -4.03
C ARG A 52 2.77 13.72 -4.73
N ARG A 53 1.84 12.89 -5.21
CA ARG A 53 2.11 11.63 -5.94
C ARG A 53 1.41 11.68 -7.29
N THR A 54 2.10 11.35 -8.37
CA THR A 54 1.48 11.28 -9.71
C THR A 54 0.48 10.14 -9.79
N TRP A 55 -0.52 10.25 -10.67
CA TRP A 55 -1.49 9.16 -10.90
C TRP A 55 -0.82 7.88 -11.40
N PHE A 56 0.28 8.00 -12.16
CA PHE A 56 1.04 6.85 -12.63
C PHE A 56 1.76 6.14 -11.48
N GLN A 57 2.46 6.88 -10.61
CA GLN A 57 3.13 6.29 -9.44
C GLN A 57 2.14 5.63 -8.48
N PHE A 58 1.01 6.31 -8.21
CA PHE A 58 -0.07 5.73 -7.43
C PHE A 58 -0.62 4.44 -8.04
N GLY A 59 -0.77 4.39 -9.38
CA GLY A 59 -1.18 3.20 -10.09
C GLY A 59 -0.21 2.03 -9.89
N LEU A 60 1.10 2.30 -9.92
CA LEU A 60 2.15 1.31 -9.65
C LEU A 60 2.17 0.82 -8.19
N ASP A 61 1.90 1.69 -7.22
CA ASP A 61 1.79 1.27 -5.81
C ASP A 61 0.53 0.44 -5.58
N SER A 62 -0.59 0.89 -6.17
CA SER A 62 -1.89 0.22 -6.08
C SER A 62 -1.85 -1.15 -6.76
N SER A 63 -1.16 -1.29 -7.90
CA SER A 63 -1.04 -2.57 -8.60
C SER A 63 -0.31 -3.62 -7.76
N LYS A 64 0.71 -3.24 -6.97
CA LYS A 64 1.37 -4.17 -6.02
C LYS A 64 0.39 -4.65 -4.95
N GLN A 65 -0.44 -3.75 -4.43
CA GLN A 65 -1.45 -4.11 -3.43
C GLN A 65 -2.50 -5.06 -4.00
N PHE A 66 -3.00 -4.80 -5.22
CA PHE A 66 -3.95 -5.71 -5.86
C PHE A 66 -3.35 -7.09 -6.17
N LEU A 67 -2.10 -7.13 -6.64
CA LEU A 67 -1.40 -8.39 -6.87
C LEU A 67 -1.14 -9.14 -5.55
N GLY A 68 -0.78 -8.42 -4.47
CA GLY A 68 -0.66 -8.99 -3.14
C GLY A 68 -1.97 -9.55 -2.60
N ALA A 69 -3.08 -8.82 -2.77
CA ALA A 69 -4.42 -9.29 -2.38
C ALA A 69 -4.86 -10.52 -3.18
N GLY A 70 -4.59 -10.55 -4.49
CA GLY A 70 -4.80 -11.72 -5.34
C GLY A 70 -3.96 -12.91 -4.87
N TRP A 71 -2.70 -12.67 -4.50
CA TRP A 71 -1.81 -13.70 -3.98
C TRP A 71 -2.29 -14.27 -2.63
N ILE A 72 -2.70 -13.41 -1.69
CA ILE A 72 -3.32 -13.83 -0.43
C ILE A 72 -4.59 -14.65 -0.68
N HIS A 73 -5.41 -14.27 -1.66
CA HIS A 73 -6.61 -15.04 -2.00
C HIS A 73 -6.24 -16.47 -2.44
N VAL A 74 -5.22 -16.63 -3.29
CA VAL A 74 -4.70 -17.94 -3.69
C VAL A 74 -4.18 -18.72 -2.47
N MET A 75 -3.37 -18.09 -1.61
CA MET A 75 -2.86 -18.74 -0.41
C MET A 75 -3.98 -19.17 0.55
N ASN A 76 -5.02 -18.35 0.71
CA ASN A 76 -6.19 -18.67 1.52
C ASN A 76 -6.94 -19.91 0.99
N LEU A 77 -7.09 -20.02 -0.33
CA LEU A 77 -7.68 -21.22 -0.96
C LEU A 77 -6.82 -22.47 -0.72
N LEU A 78 -5.50 -22.36 -0.91
CA LEU A 78 -4.57 -23.45 -0.64
C LEU A 78 -4.61 -23.89 0.83
N CYS A 79 -4.61 -22.93 1.75
CA CYS A 79 -4.76 -23.16 3.19
C CYS A 79 -6.07 -23.89 3.51
N ALA A 80 -7.19 -23.48 2.92
CA ALA A 80 -8.47 -24.14 3.12
C ALA A 80 -8.47 -25.60 2.60
N THR A 81 -7.83 -25.87 1.46
CA THR A 81 -7.70 -27.23 0.91
C THR A 81 -6.82 -28.12 1.79
N ILE A 82 -5.71 -27.59 2.31
CA ILE A 82 -4.74 -28.37 3.10
C ILE A 82 -5.22 -28.58 4.55
N MET A 83 -5.83 -27.56 5.15
CA MET A 83 -6.20 -27.54 6.58
C MET A 83 -7.67 -27.87 6.85
N GLY A 84 -8.51 -27.98 5.81
CA GLY A 84 -9.95 -28.24 5.94
C GLY A 84 -10.30 -29.49 6.76
N ASN A 85 -9.39 -30.47 6.83
CA ASN A 85 -9.57 -31.70 7.62
C ASN A 85 -8.92 -31.64 9.03
N ARG A 86 -8.15 -30.59 9.35
CA ARG A 86 -7.39 -30.48 10.62
C ARG A 86 -7.99 -29.47 11.61
N MET A 87 -8.81 -28.54 11.15
CA MET A 87 -9.50 -27.56 12.01
C MET A 87 -10.85 -28.13 12.49
N GLY A 88 -10.80 -29.17 13.32
CA GLY A 88 -11.99 -29.88 13.82
C GLY A 88 -12.75 -29.18 14.95
N GLU A 89 -12.24 -28.07 15.48
CA GLU A 89 -12.84 -27.32 16.58
C GLU A 89 -13.18 -25.89 16.11
N GLY A 90 -14.46 -25.60 15.81
CA GLY A 90 -14.96 -24.25 15.43
C GLY A 90 -15.86 -24.23 14.20
N ASP A 91 -16.82 -23.30 14.14
CA ASP A 91 -17.68 -23.12 12.95
C ASP A 91 -16.87 -22.54 11.76
N GLU A 92 -17.23 -22.91 10.54
CA GLU A 92 -16.62 -22.38 9.31
C GLU A 92 -16.66 -20.84 9.28
N CYS A 93 -17.74 -20.21 9.78
CA CYS A 93 -17.87 -18.75 9.83
C CYS A 93 -16.85 -18.13 10.76
N GLU A 94 -16.58 -18.78 11.90
CA GLU A 94 -15.65 -18.30 12.92
C GLU A 94 -14.22 -18.35 12.39
N TRP A 95 -13.85 -19.46 11.76
CA TRP A 95 -12.54 -19.63 11.13
C TRP A 95 -12.31 -18.66 9.98
N TYR A 96 -13.31 -18.47 9.13
CA TYR A 96 -13.23 -17.49 8.04
C TYR A 96 -13.09 -16.06 8.57
N TRP A 97 -13.91 -15.69 9.56
CA TRP A 97 -13.85 -14.37 10.20
C TRP A 97 -12.49 -14.13 10.85
N LEU A 98 -11.96 -15.12 11.60
CA LEU A 98 -10.63 -15.05 12.21
C LEU A 98 -9.53 -14.86 11.18
N ASN A 99 -9.58 -15.59 10.06
CA ASN A 99 -8.60 -15.48 9.00
C ASN A 99 -8.54 -14.03 8.45
N ILE A 100 -9.70 -13.40 8.23
CA ILE A 100 -9.76 -12.01 7.78
C ILE A 100 -9.26 -11.06 8.86
N MET A 101 -9.75 -11.20 10.10
CA MET A 101 -9.39 -10.29 11.18
C MET A 101 -7.89 -10.34 11.47
N LEU A 102 -7.28 -11.52 11.52
CA LEU A 102 -5.86 -11.68 11.78
C LEU A 102 -5.02 -11.13 10.62
N ASP A 103 -5.33 -11.48 9.38
CA ASP A 103 -4.59 -10.99 8.20
C ASP A 103 -4.65 -9.45 8.10
N THR A 104 -5.81 -8.86 8.34
CA THR A 104 -6.03 -7.41 8.18
C THR A 104 -5.58 -6.57 9.39
N THR A 105 -5.29 -7.19 10.55
CA THR A 105 -4.82 -6.48 11.76
C THR A 105 -3.36 -6.81 12.04
N LEU A 106 -3.10 -7.96 12.68
CA LEU A 106 -1.76 -8.43 13.02
C LEU A 106 -0.93 -8.70 11.76
N GLY A 107 -1.55 -9.20 10.70
CA GLY A 107 -0.89 -9.43 9.42
C GLY A 107 -0.31 -8.13 8.85
N VAL A 108 -1.11 -7.07 8.74
CA VAL A 108 -0.64 -5.74 8.28
C VAL A 108 0.50 -5.20 9.15
N TRP A 109 0.43 -5.41 10.47
CA TRP A 109 1.53 -5.03 11.36
C TRP A 109 2.81 -5.84 11.09
N VAL A 110 2.68 -7.15 10.88
CA VAL A 110 3.81 -8.02 10.50
C VAL A 110 4.36 -7.64 9.13
N GLU A 111 3.52 -7.31 8.14
CA GLU A 111 3.96 -6.81 6.83
C GLU A 111 4.83 -5.56 6.98
N TYR A 112 4.41 -4.62 7.81
CA TYR A 112 5.17 -3.40 8.08
C TYR A 112 6.56 -3.72 8.66
N ILE A 113 6.63 -4.57 9.69
CA ILE A 113 7.90 -4.95 10.32
C ILE A 113 8.80 -5.71 9.33
N LEU A 114 8.25 -6.67 8.60
CA LEU A 114 8.99 -7.44 7.59
C LEU A 114 9.53 -6.53 6.48
N LEU A 115 8.74 -5.57 6.02
CA LEU A 115 9.19 -4.61 5.02
C LEU A 115 10.38 -3.79 5.52
N ARG A 116 10.33 -3.28 6.77
CA ARG A 116 11.41 -2.49 7.37
C ARG A 116 12.68 -3.33 7.52
N VAL A 117 12.58 -4.50 8.15
CA VAL A 117 13.72 -5.40 8.38
C VAL A 117 14.34 -5.85 7.06
N LEU A 118 13.53 -6.21 6.06
CA LEU A 118 14.03 -6.67 4.77
C LEU A 118 14.70 -5.52 4.00
N THR A 119 14.16 -4.30 4.07
CA THR A 119 14.78 -3.13 3.45
C THR A 119 16.14 -2.82 4.08
N GLU A 120 16.23 -2.82 5.41
CA GLU A 120 17.49 -2.58 6.14
C GLU A 120 18.52 -3.71 5.91
N ALA A 121 18.07 -4.96 5.83
CA ALA A 121 18.91 -6.10 5.51
C ALA A 121 19.46 -6.02 4.08
N LEU A 122 18.61 -5.66 3.10
CA LEU A 122 19.04 -5.47 1.71
C LEU A 122 20.04 -4.31 1.58
N ASP A 123 19.79 -3.20 2.26
CA ASP A 123 20.73 -2.06 2.32
C ASP A 123 22.10 -2.48 2.87
N SER A 124 22.10 -3.28 3.94
CA SER A 124 23.32 -3.76 4.59
C SER A 124 24.09 -4.80 3.76
N LEU A 125 23.38 -5.63 2.98
CA LEU A 125 24.00 -6.72 2.21
C LEU A 125 24.42 -6.31 0.79
N LEU A 126 23.65 -5.45 0.12
CA LEU A 126 23.86 -5.09 -1.28
C LEU A 126 24.44 -3.68 -1.47
N GLY A 127 24.50 -2.85 -0.43
CA GLY A 127 25.02 -1.48 -0.52
C GLY A 127 24.31 -0.67 -1.60
N GLU A 128 25.05 -0.16 -2.59
CA GLU A 128 24.49 0.60 -3.71
C GLU A 128 23.49 -0.19 -4.57
N GLY A 129 23.60 -1.52 -4.62
CA GLY A 129 22.65 -2.38 -5.33
C GLY A 129 21.26 -2.46 -4.69
N ALA A 130 21.11 -1.99 -3.44
CA ALA A 130 19.84 -2.01 -2.72
C ALA A 130 18.82 -0.97 -3.23
N GLN A 131 19.28 0.05 -3.98
CA GLN A 131 18.42 1.10 -4.52
C GLN A 131 17.27 0.57 -5.37
N ASP A 132 17.49 -0.54 -6.07
CA ASP A 132 16.46 -1.20 -6.90
C ASP A 132 15.28 -1.74 -6.08
N PHE A 133 15.49 -2.03 -4.78
CA PHE A 133 14.51 -2.63 -3.88
C PHE A 133 13.80 -1.61 -2.99
N ARG A 134 14.23 -0.33 -3.00
CA ARG A 134 13.58 0.72 -2.21
C ARG A 134 12.16 1.00 -2.73
N THR A 135 11.19 0.91 -1.83
CA THR A 135 9.79 1.13 -2.15
C THR A 135 9.52 2.55 -2.64
N GLY A 136 8.67 2.68 -3.65
CA GLY A 136 8.22 3.97 -4.18
C GLY A 136 9.19 4.64 -5.16
N ILE A 137 10.34 4.04 -5.47
CA ILE A 137 11.30 4.55 -6.48
C ILE A 137 11.25 3.67 -7.73
N TYR A 138 10.85 4.25 -8.87
CA TYR A 138 10.69 3.51 -10.14
C TYR A 138 11.44 4.12 -11.33
N TRP A 139 12.20 5.19 -11.10
CA TRP A 139 12.88 5.94 -12.15
C TRP A 139 14.38 5.93 -11.95
N ARG A 140 15.12 5.85 -13.05
CA ARG A 140 16.57 6.08 -13.11
C ARG A 140 16.86 6.94 -14.33
N ASN A 141 17.56 8.05 -14.15
CA ASN A 141 17.89 9.02 -15.21
C ASN A 141 16.66 9.56 -15.98
N GLY A 142 15.51 9.69 -15.32
CA GLY A 142 14.26 10.18 -15.93
C GLY A 142 13.47 9.12 -16.70
N GLU A 143 14.00 7.91 -16.87
CA GLU A 143 13.32 6.80 -17.54
C GLU A 143 12.67 5.84 -16.53
N PHE A 144 11.47 5.35 -16.87
CA PHE A 144 10.76 4.36 -16.06
C PHE A 144 11.40 2.98 -16.19
N GLN A 145 11.81 2.40 -15.06
CA GLN A 145 12.54 1.14 -15.00
C GLN A 145 11.61 0.00 -14.58
N VAL A 146 11.11 -0.77 -15.55
CA VAL A 146 10.20 -1.91 -15.32
C VAL A 146 10.85 -2.97 -14.42
N ILE A 147 12.15 -3.21 -14.57
CA ILE A 147 12.88 -4.22 -13.79
C ILE A 147 12.88 -3.87 -12.29
N MET A 148 13.01 -2.59 -11.93
CA MET A 148 12.95 -2.15 -10.52
C MET A 148 11.56 -2.41 -9.93
N TYR A 149 10.50 -2.09 -10.69
CA TYR A 149 9.13 -2.40 -10.29
C TYR A 149 8.92 -3.91 -10.06
N VAL A 150 9.39 -4.75 -10.98
CA VAL A 150 9.25 -6.22 -10.87
C VAL A 150 10.02 -6.75 -9.66
N LYS A 151 11.25 -6.29 -9.41
CA LYS A 151 12.02 -6.65 -8.21
C LYS A 151 11.27 -6.30 -6.92
N GLN A 152 10.73 -5.08 -6.83
CA GLN A 152 9.94 -4.63 -5.68
C GLN A 152 8.64 -5.44 -5.53
N LEU A 153 7.98 -5.78 -6.64
CA LEU A 153 6.80 -6.64 -6.62
C LEU A 153 7.13 -8.05 -6.09
N VAL A 154 8.24 -8.65 -6.52
CA VAL A 154 8.67 -9.97 -6.02
C VAL A 154 8.95 -9.90 -4.53
N VAL A 155 9.68 -8.88 -4.06
CA VAL A 155 9.93 -8.66 -2.63
C VAL A 155 8.62 -8.50 -1.86
N TRP A 156 7.67 -7.72 -2.40
CA TRP A 156 6.35 -7.56 -1.81
C TRP A 156 5.61 -8.90 -1.68
N LEU A 157 5.57 -9.72 -2.75
CA LEU A 157 4.94 -11.04 -2.70
C LEU A 157 5.61 -11.99 -1.71
N CYS A 158 6.93 -11.90 -1.54
CA CYS A 158 7.65 -12.64 -0.50
C CYS A 158 7.21 -12.21 0.90
N ILE A 159 7.15 -10.90 1.18
CA ILE A 159 6.69 -10.35 2.47
C ILE A 159 5.27 -10.84 2.79
N VAL A 160 4.36 -10.71 1.83
CA VAL A 160 2.96 -11.16 1.93
C VAL A 160 2.90 -12.67 2.23
N SER A 161 3.77 -13.47 1.59
CA SER A 161 3.84 -14.92 1.83
C SER A 161 4.33 -15.26 3.24
N PHE A 162 5.38 -14.59 3.72
CA PHE A 162 5.90 -14.79 5.08
C PHE A 162 4.90 -14.34 6.14
N MET A 163 4.25 -13.19 5.94
CA MET A 163 3.17 -12.75 6.81
C MET A 163 2.06 -13.81 6.85
N LYS A 164 1.62 -14.32 5.69
CA LYS A 164 0.53 -15.29 5.65
C LYS A 164 0.89 -16.58 6.38
N LEU A 165 2.11 -17.07 6.17
CA LEU A 165 2.62 -18.24 6.88
C LEU A 165 2.63 -18.01 8.41
N ALA A 166 3.09 -16.84 8.86
CA ALA A 166 3.08 -16.48 10.28
C ALA A 166 1.66 -16.45 10.86
N MET A 167 0.68 -15.87 10.13
CA MET A 167 -0.72 -15.86 10.54
C MET A 167 -1.32 -17.26 10.61
N VAL A 168 -1.02 -18.13 9.64
CA VAL A 168 -1.47 -19.53 9.65
C VAL A 168 -0.89 -20.29 10.84
N VAL A 169 0.40 -20.14 11.11
CA VAL A 169 1.05 -20.76 12.29
C VAL A 169 0.40 -20.26 13.57
N LEU A 170 0.16 -18.95 13.69
CA LEU A 170 -0.52 -18.35 14.84
C LEU A 170 -1.93 -18.95 15.03
N MET A 171 -2.70 -19.09 13.96
CA MET A 171 -4.04 -19.69 13.98
C MET A 171 -4.01 -21.16 14.44
N ILE A 172 -3.01 -21.93 14.02
CA ILE A 172 -2.86 -23.33 14.45
C ILE A 172 -2.48 -23.41 15.93
N LEU A 173 -1.52 -22.60 16.39
CA LEU A 173 -1.03 -22.62 17.76
C LEU A 173 -2.07 -22.10 18.77
N LEU A 174 -2.85 -21.08 18.38
CA LEU A 174 -3.84 -20.42 19.22
C LEU A 174 -5.29 -20.76 18.81
N ALA A 175 -5.50 -21.90 18.16
CA ALA A 175 -6.80 -22.30 17.64
C ALA A 175 -7.95 -22.18 18.66
N LYS A 176 -7.77 -22.77 19.86
CA LYS A 176 -8.77 -22.78 20.94
C LYS A 176 -9.12 -21.38 21.47
N PRO A 177 -8.16 -20.55 21.92
CA PRO A 177 -8.50 -19.22 22.41
C PRO A 177 -9.05 -18.31 21.31
N LEU A 178 -8.54 -18.41 20.08
CA LEU A 178 -9.03 -17.60 18.96
C LEU A 178 -10.47 -17.94 18.59
N THR A 179 -10.82 -19.23 18.49
CA THR A 179 -12.20 -19.66 18.20
C THR A 179 -13.17 -19.27 19.31
N LEU A 180 -12.77 -19.37 20.58
CA LEU A 180 -13.59 -18.90 21.70
C LEU A 180 -13.82 -17.38 21.63
N ALA A 181 -12.78 -16.61 21.31
CA ALA A 181 -12.88 -15.16 21.13
C ALA A 181 -13.81 -14.81 19.97
N ALA A 182 -13.63 -15.45 18.81
CA ALA A 182 -14.48 -15.27 17.63
C ALA A 182 -15.93 -15.61 17.93
N ARG A 183 -16.19 -16.74 18.60
CA ARG A 183 -17.54 -17.13 19.00
C ARG A 183 -18.17 -16.10 19.94
N THR A 184 -17.41 -15.56 20.88
CA THR A 184 -17.90 -14.54 21.83
C THR A 184 -18.29 -13.25 21.09
N VAL A 185 -17.44 -12.79 20.17
CA VAL A 185 -17.70 -11.60 19.36
C VAL A 185 -18.87 -11.80 18.40
N LEU A 186 -18.98 -12.99 17.81
CA LEU A 186 -20.04 -13.31 16.86
C LEU A 186 -21.35 -13.74 17.52
N ASN A 187 -21.36 -14.07 18.82
CA ASN A 187 -22.52 -14.55 19.57
C ASN A 187 -23.79 -13.68 19.39
N PRO A 188 -23.71 -12.34 19.48
CA PRO A 188 -24.89 -11.48 19.31
C PRO A 188 -25.53 -11.58 17.93
N PHE A 189 -24.79 -12.06 16.93
CA PHE A 189 -25.26 -12.21 15.55
C PHE A 189 -25.69 -13.65 15.24
N LEU A 190 -25.52 -14.60 16.18
CA LEU A 190 -25.90 -16.01 16.01
C LEU A 190 -27.41 -16.25 16.10
N GLU A 191 -28.16 -15.32 16.68
CA GLU A 191 -29.63 -15.44 16.82
C GLU A 191 -30.33 -15.56 15.45
N LYS A 192 -29.74 -14.96 14.41
CA LYS A 192 -30.24 -15.04 13.03
C LYS A 192 -29.12 -15.51 12.09
N PRO A 193 -29.20 -16.74 11.55
CA PRO A 193 -28.18 -17.26 10.63
C PRO A 193 -27.88 -16.37 9.43
N GLU A 194 -28.89 -15.66 8.91
CA GLU A 194 -28.75 -14.71 7.80
C GLU A 194 -27.89 -13.50 8.18
N LEU A 195 -28.10 -12.96 9.38
CA LEU A 195 -27.35 -11.81 9.87
C LEU A 195 -25.88 -12.16 10.11
N LYS A 196 -25.61 -13.33 10.71
CA LYS A 196 -24.24 -13.84 10.88
C LYS A 196 -23.47 -13.85 9.56
N LEU A 197 -24.11 -14.39 8.51
CA LEU A 197 -23.47 -14.54 7.20
C LEU A 197 -23.19 -13.18 6.54
N ILE A 198 -24.15 -12.26 6.58
CA ILE A 198 -23.97 -10.90 6.03
C ILE A 198 -22.82 -10.18 6.73
N ILE A 199 -22.75 -10.28 8.06
CA ILE A 199 -21.69 -9.60 8.83
C ILE A 199 -20.32 -10.20 8.49
N VAL A 200 -20.20 -11.52 8.57
CA VAL A 200 -18.91 -12.22 8.41
C VAL A 200 -18.38 -12.13 6.97
N MET A 201 -19.27 -12.18 5.97
CA MET A 201 -18.86 -12.30 4.57
C MET A 201 -18.99 -11.02 3.74
N ILE A 202 -19.72 -10.01 4.23
CA ILE A 202 -19.89 -8.73 3.51
C ILE A 202 -19.38 -7.58 4.37
N ALA A 203 -19.93 -7.37 5.56
CA ALA A 203 -19.62 -6.19 6.36
C ALA A 203 -18.18 -6.18 6.87
N THR A 204 -17.72 -7.27 7.51
CA THR A 204 -16.35 -7.38 8.02
C THR A 204 -15.32 -7.27 6.89
N PRO A 205 -15.40 -8.04 5.78
CA PRO A 205 -14.41 -7.92 4.70
C PRO A 205 -14.41 -6.54 4.05
N MET A 206 -15.56 -5.88 3.92
CA MET A 206 -15.64 -4.53 3.36
C MET A 206 -14.83 -3.53 4.19
N ILE A 207 -15.02 -3.52 5.51
CA ILE A 207 -14.34 -2.60 6.42
C ILE A 207 -12.87 -2.97 6.55
N MET A 208 -12.58 -4.25 6.80
CA MET A 208 -11.23 -4.70 7.12
C MET A 208 -10.30 -4.70 5.90
N ASN A 209 -10.81 -5.04 4.70
CA ASN A 209 -10.00 -4.91 3.49
C ASN A 209 -9.74 -3.44 3.18
N ALA A 210 -10.74 -2.56 3.27
CA ALA A 210 -10.54 -1.12 3.09
C ALA A 210 -9.49 -0.56 4.07
N PHE A 211 -9.56 -0.98 5.34
CA PHE A 211 -8.55 -0.65 6.35
C PHE A 211 -7.16 -1.15 5.95
N GLN A 212 -7.03 -2.43 5.56
CA GLN A 212 -5.77 -3.01 5.14
C GLN A 212 -5.17 -2.25 3.96
N PHE A 213 -5.92 -2.04 2.87
CA PHE A 213 -5.45 -1.26 1.72
C PHE A 213 -5.05 0.17 2.12
N TRP A 214 -5.81 0.81 3.00
CA TRP A 214 -5.48 2.15 3.48
C TRP A 214 -4.15 2.17 4.24
N VAL A 215 -3.94 1.24 5.16
CA VAL A 215 -2.72 1.17 5.99
C VAL A 215 -1.51 0.74 5.16
N THR A 216 -1.66 -0.29 4.33
CA THR A 216 -0.60 -0.78 3.43
C THR A 216 -0.11 0.30 2.49
N ASP A 217 -1.03 1.08 1.91
CA ASP A 217 -0.65 2.23 1.07
C ASP A 217 0.09 3.33 1.86
N ASN A 218 0.01 3.42 3.20
CA ASN A 218 0.83 4.39 3.94
C ASN A 218 2.31 4.01 4.01
N PHE A 219 2.64 2.73 4.15
CA PHE A 219 4.04 2.32 4.30
C PHE A 219 4.71 1.87 3.00
N ILE A 220 3.95 1.53 1.95
CA ILE A 220 4.51 1.26 0.62
C ILE A 220 5.01 2.54 -0.07
N LYS A 221 4.48 3.71 0.32
CA LYS A 221 4.92 5.00 -0.22
C LYS A 221 6.37 5.30 0.13
N LYS A 222 6.99 6.12 -0.74
CA LYS A 222 8.28 6.75 -0.45
C LYS A 222 8.17 7.59 0.84
N PRO A 223 9.10 7.47 1.80
CA PRO A 223 9.14 8.33 2.98
C PRO A 223 9.24 9.81 2.58
N GLU A 224 8.40 10.66 3.17
CA GLU A 224 8.50 12.12 3.05
C GLU A 224 9.80 12.57 3.77
N GLY A 225 10.88 12.71 3.02
CA GLY A 225 12.23 13.02 3.54
C GLY A 225 13.32 13.06 2.47
N ASP A 226 13.14 12.37 1.34
CA ASP A 226 14.01 12.47 0.16
C ASP A 226 13.42 13.45 -0.88
N GLU A 227 13.33 14.72 -0.50
CA GLU A 227 13.08 15.85 -1.42
C GLU A 227 14.38 16.35 -2.10
N SER A 228 15.33 15.47 -2.38
CA SER A 228 16.44 15.78 -3.29
C SER A 228 16.02 15.45 -4.74
N GLN A 229 15.49 16.48 -5.40
CA GLN A 229 15.58 16.71 -6.84
C GLN A 229 15.02 15.60 -7.75
N GLY A 230 13.69 15.58 -7.90
CA GLY A 230 12.99 14.77 -8.90
C GLY A 230 12.02 15.60 -9.73
N PHE A 231 12.60 16.47 -10.58
CA PHE A 231 12.08 16.93 -11.88
C PHE A 231 10.54 16.94 -12.08
N SER A 232 9.99 18.15 -12.18
CA SER A 232 8.64 18.43 -12.71
C SER A 232 8.39 17.67 -14.01
N ALA A 233 7.43 16.75 -14.02
CA ALA A 233 6.96 16.13 -15.25
C ALA A 233 6.46 17.22 -16.23
N PRO A 234 6.74 17.12 -17.54
CA PRO A 234 6.14 18.02 -18.52
C PRO A 234 4.64 17.73 -18.59
N MET A 235 3.82 18.68 -18.14
CA MET A 235 2.38 18.66 -18.36
C MET A 235 2.11 18.82 -19.85
N LEU A 236 1.74 17.72 -20.50
CA LEU A 236 1.22 17.72 -21.85
C LEU A 236 -0.19 18.34 -21.83
N GLY A 237 -0.31 19.58 -22.31
CA GLY A 237 -1.61 20.17 -22.68
C GLY A 237 -2.00 21.45 -21.93
N ALA A 238 -1.42 22.59 -22.32
CA ALA A 238 -2.10 23.88 -22.27
C ALA A 238 -1.51 24.81 -23.34
N VAL A 239 -2.27 25.00 -24.41
CA VAL A 239 -2.05 26.06 -25.38
C VAL A 239 -2.41 27.39 -24.71
N GLY A 240 -1.50 28.38 -24.79
CA GLY A 240 -1.82 29.81 -24.72
C GLY A 240 -1.54 30.49 -23.38
N GLY A 241 -0.59 31.44 -23.39
CA GLY A 241 -0.46 32.44 -22.32
C GLY A 241 0.97 32.92 -22.08
N SER A 242 1.39 33.91 -22.86
CA SER A 242 2.55 34.77 -22.56
C SER A 242 2.45 35.38 -21.15
N SER A 243 3.52 35.29 -20.35
CA SER A 243 3.94 36.42 -19.50
C SER A 243 5.38 36.23 -19.01
N SER A 244 6.22 37.18 -19.42
CA SER A 244 7.54 37.48 -18.85
C SER A 244 7.49 37.66 -17.33
N GLY A 245 8.55 37.21 -16.64
CA GLY A 245 8.73 37.43 -15.20
C GLY A 245 10.14 37.03 -14.75
N ASN A 246 11.07 37.96 -14.90
CA ASN A 246 12.49 37.90 -14.54
C ASN A 246 12.69 37.68 -13.03
N HIS A 247 13.48 36.68 -12.60
CA HIS A 247 14.02 36.61 -11.23
C HIS A 247 15.41 35.92 -11.22
N ASN A 248 16.41 36.57 -11.82
CA ASN A 248 17.82 36.33 -11.51
C ASN A 248 18.20 37.25 -10.33
N SER A 249 18.00 36.79 -9.09
CA SER A 249 18.32 37.56 -7.87
C SER A 249 19.58 37.06 -7.14
N CYS A 250 20.37 36.17 -7.74
CA CYS A 250 21.53 35.59 -7.05
C CYS A 250 22.90 36.00 -7.65
N ALA A 251 22.94 36.49 -8.89
CA ALA A 251 24.21 36.82 -9.57
C ALA A 251 24.58 38.31 -9.54
N SER A 252 23.69 39.19 -9.10
CA SER A 252 23.90 40.65 -9.08
C SER A 252 24.65 41.14 -7.83
N ASN A 253 24.65 40.36 -6.74
CA ASN A 253 25.29 40.80 -5.48
C ASN A 253 26.82 40.61 -5.47
N GLU A 254 27.36 39.62 -6.19
CA GLU A 254 28.82 39.41 -6.24
C GLU A 254 29.54 40.47 -7.10
N LEU A 255 28.88 41.01 -8.13
CA LEU A 255 29.45 42.03 -9.01
C LEU A 255 29.43 43.45 -8.39
N GLU A 256 28.50 43.75 -7.48
CA GLU A 256 28.53 45.00 -6.70
C GLU A 256 29.55 44.95 -5.56
N GLN A 257 29.78 43.77 -4.97
CA GLN A 257 30.73 43.61 -3.87
C GLN A 257 32.18 43.78 -4.37
N LEU A 258 32.53 43.19 -5.53
CA LEU A 258 33.82 43.38 -6.18
C LEU A 258 34.07 44.81 -6.69
N ARG A 259 33.01 45.56 -7.02
CA ARG A 259 33.11 46.98 -7.41
C ARG A 259 33.34 47.91 -6.22
N SER A 260 32.90 47.51 -5.02
CA SER A 260 33.10 48.29 -3.79
C SER A 260 34.53 48.17 -3.25
N GLU A 261 35.16 47.00 -3.38
CA GLU A 261 36.54 46.78 -2.92
C GLU A 261 37.57 47.49 -3.82
N SER A 262 37.33 47.58 -5.13
CA SER A 262 38.25 48.30 -6.04
C SER A 262 38.19 49.83 -5.89
N ALA A 263 37.16 50.38 -5.25
CA ALA A 263 36.99 51.82 -5.06
C ALA A 263 37.71 52.33 -3.79
N VAL A 264 38.03 51.45 -2.84
CA VAL A 264 38.68 51.82 -1.57
C VAL A 264 40.21 51.91 -1.71
N GLU A 265 40.84 51.16 -2.63
CA GLU A 265 42.29 51.24 -2.86
C GLU A 265 42.75 52.47 -3.68
N ALA A 266 41.83 53.18 -4.35
CA ALA A 266 42.19 54.34 -5.19
C ALA A 266 42.23 55.70 -4.44
N GLY A 267 41.97 55.71 -3.12
CA GLY A 267 41.69 56.95 -2.36
C GLY A 267 42.76 57.45 -1.37
N LEU A 268 43.88 56.76 -1.17
CA LEU A 268 44.93 57.17 -0.22
C LEU A 268 46.27 57.41 -0.91
N GLY A 269 46.39 58.58 -1.54
CA GLY A 269 47.65 59.10 -2.04
C GLY A 269 47.69 60.62 -1.94
N ALA A 270 48.74 61.11 -1.28
CA ALA A 270 49.33 62.47 -1.34
C ALA A 270 49.07 63.42 -0.15
N SER A 271 50.09 63.56 0.70
CA SER A 271 50.65 64.88 1.02
C SER A 271 52.09 64.75 1.57
N ALA A 272 53.08 65.05 0.73
CA ALA A 272 54.42 65.53 1.14
C ALA A 272 54.36 67.08 1.26
N PRO A 273 55.29 67.79 1.94
CA PRO A 273 56.70 67.98 1.47
C PRO A 273 57.75 67.97 2.62
N ALA A 274 58.95 67.40 2.43
CA ALA A 274 60.22 68.01 1.93
C ALA A 274 61.08 68.72 3.04
N PRO A 275 62.37 69.02 2.83
CA PRO A 275 63.48 68.38 3.57
C PRO A 275 64.43 69.37 4.29
N ALA A 276 65.30 68.90 5.19
CA ALA A 276 66.63 69.49 5.43
C ALA A 276 67.45 68.71 6.49
N ALA A 277 68.73 68.52 6.13
CA ALA A 277 69.94 68.34 6.97
C ALA A 277 70.08 67.09 7.85
#